data_AF-A0A6G0VL46-F1
#
_entry.id   AF-A0A6G0VL46-F1
#
_cell.length_a   1.000
_cell.length_b   1.000
_cell.length_c   1.000
_cell.angle_alpha   90.00
_cell.angle_beta   90.00
_cell.angle_gamma   90.00
#
_symmetry.space_group_name_H-M   'P 1'
#
loop_
_entity.id
_entity.type
_entity.pdbx_description
1 polymer ?
#
loop_
_entity_poly.entity_id
_entity_poly.type
_entity_poly.pdbx_seq_one_letter_code
_entity_poly.pdbx_strand_id
1 'polypeptide(L)' 'MSSVRQAVEWGFGKILTEFAFLDLKKNQKIHLQEVGKMYKVGVLSTNCHTCLYGSQGSNYFNILPPTLEQYLNLHNQ' A
#
# COMPACT_ATOMS: atom_id res chain seq x y z
N MET A 1 -13.70 15.30 8.71
CA MET A 1 -12.44 14.84 8.10
C MET A 1 -12.57 15.04 6.60
N SER A 2 -11.60 15.63 5.90
CA SER A 2 -11.75 15.84 4.46
C SER A 2 -11.58 14.53 3.70
N SER A 3 -12.32 14.37 2.59
CA SER A 3 -12.26 13.17 1.74
C SER A 3 -10.84 12.84 1.28
N VAL A 4 -10.03 13.87 0.99
CA VAL A 4 -8.62 13.74 0.61
C VAL A 4 -7.78 13.13 1.74
N ARG A 5 -8.00 13.55 3.00
CA ARG A 5 -7.28 12.97 4.15
C ARG A 5 -7.69 11.53 4.42
N GLN A 6 -8.98 11.21 4.27
CA GLN A 6 -9.48 9.85 4.42
C GLN A 6 -8.86 8.90 3.41
N ALA A 7 -8.73 9.31 2.15
CA ALA A 7 -8.09 8.52 1.10
C ALA A 7 -6.65 8.11 1.47
N VAL A 8 -5.88 9.05 2.01
CA VAL A 8 -4.49 8.83 2.44
C VAL A 8 -4.43 7.90 3.65
N GLU A 9 -5.27 8.14 4.66
CA GLU A 9 -5.32 7.33 5.88
C GLU A 9 -5.75 5.88 5.60
N TRP A 10 -6.67 5.66 4.66
CA TRP A 10 -7.02 4.30 4.21
C TRP A 10 -5.85 3.58 3.54
N GLY A 11 -5.01 4.29 2.79
CA GLY A 11 -3.79 3.73 2.22
C GLY A 11 -2.83 3.24 3.30
N PHE A 12 -2.56 4.09 4.31
CA PHE A 12 -1.73 3.70 5.45
C PHE A 12 -2.32 2.54 6.24
N GLY A 13 -3.64 2.58 6.51
CA GLY A 13 -4.33 1.51 7.22
C GLY A 13 -4.25 0.17 6.47
N LYS A 14 -4.40 0.18 5.14
CA LYS A 14 -4.29 -1.04 4.33
C LYS A 14 -2.88 -1.63 4.42
N ILE A 15 -1.83 -0.82 4.26
CA ILE A 15 -0.42 -1.30 4.33
C ILE A 15 -0.16 -2.00 5.66
N LEU A 16 -0.57 -1.40 6.78
CA LEU A 16 -0.34 -1.97 8.10
C LEU A 16 -1.22 -3.19 8.39
N THR A 17 -2.40 -3.27 7.78
CA THR A 17 -3.28 -4.45 7.86
C THR A 17 -2.67 -5.65 7.14
N GLU A 18 -2.15 -5.46 5.93
CA GLU A 18 -1.50 -6.53 5.16
C GLU A 18 -0.14 -6.93 5.73
N PHE A 19 0.60 -5.96 6.27
CA PHE A 19 1.99 -6.13 6.71
C PHE A 19 2.18 -5.62 8.14
N ALA A 20 1.58 -6.30 9.11
CA ALA A 20 1.60 -5.91 10.53
C ALA A 20 3.02 -5.71 11.11
N PHE A 21 4.04 -6.38 10.56
CA PHE A 21 5.43 -6.21 11.01
C PHE A 21 5.97 -4.80 10.74
N LEU A 22 5.35 -4.02 9.84
CA LEU A 22 5.70 -2.62 9.57
C LEU A 22 5.27 -1.67 10.68
N ASP A 23 4.32 -2.05 11.56
CA ASP A 23 3.91 -1.27 12.74
C ASP A 23 4.45 -1.83 14.06
N LEU A 24 5.30 -2.86 14.00
CA LEU A 24 5.84 -3.48 15.20
C LEU A 24 6.93 -2.59 15.84
N LYS A 25 6.52 -1.63 16.67
CA LYS A 25 7.41 -0.66 17.34
C LYS A 25 8.59 -1.29 18.09
N LYS A 26 8.40 -2.48 18.66
CA LYS A 26 9.47 -3.22 19.36
C LYS A 26 10.60 -3.65 18.41
N ASN A 27 10.28 -3.85 17.13
CA ASN A 27 11.19 -4.32 16.10
C ASN A 27 11.62 -3.22 15.12
N GLN A 28 10.79 -2.21 14.84
CA GLN A 28 11.11 -1.13 13.90
C GLN A 28 12.01 -0.07 14.57
N LYS A 29 13.33 -0.31 14.59
CA LYS A 29 14.31 0.63 15.13
C LYS A 29 15.10 1.27 13.99
N ILE A 30 15.11 2.60 13.94
CA ILE A 30 15.89 3.37 12.97
C ILE A 30 17.38 3.00 13.16
N HIS A 31 18.09 2.77 12.05
CA HIS A 31 19.49 2.31 11.98
C HIS A 31 19.77 0.85 12.36
N LEU A 32 18.79 0.10 12.85
CA LEU A 32 18.94 -1.34 13.12
C LEU A 32 18.14 -2.20 12.14
N GLN A 33 17.05 -1.65 11.62
CA GLN A 33 16.26 -2.24 10.56
C GLN A 33 16.18 -1.26 9.39
N GLU A 34 16.03 -1.84 8.21
CA GLU A 34 15.82 -1.11 6.96
C GLU A 34 14.35 -0.63 6.85
N VAL A 35 13.85 0.07 7.87
CA VAL A 35 12.44 0.48 8.03
C VAL A 35 11.89 1.11 6.75
N GLY A 36 12.63 2.05 6.16
CA GLY A 36 12.23 2.73 4.93
C GLY A 36 12.16 1.79 3.71
N LYS A 37 13.07 0.83 3.60
CA LYS A 37 13.06 -0.16 2.50
C LYS A 37 11.91 -1.15 2.68
N MET A 38 11.73 -1.67 3.90
CA MET A 38 10.62 -2.58 4.23
C MET A 38 9.27 -1.91 3.93
N TYR A 39 9.10 -0.65 4.33
CA TYR A 39 7.88 0.08 4.06
C TYR A 39 7.63 0.30 2.56
N LYS A 40 8.65 0.66 1.78
CA LYS A 40 8.54 0.78 0.31
C LYS A 40 8.12 -0.53 -0.35
N VAL A 41 8.68 -1.66 0.07
CA VAL A 41 8.30 -2.99 -0.43
C VAL A 41 6.86 -3.34 -0.02
N GLY A 42 6.46 -3.00 1.21
CA GLY A 42 5.07 -3.14 1.67
C GLY A 42 4.08 -2.32 0.86
N VAL A 43 4.42 -1.06 0.54
CA VAL A 43 3.62 -0.20 -0.35
C VAL A 43 3.50 -0.83 -1.74
N LEU A 44 4.61 -1.27 -2.34
CA LEU A 44 4.60 -1.91 -3.65
C LEU A 44 3.66 -3.13 -3.67
N SER A 45 3.80 -4.00 -2.67
CA SER A 45 2.99 -5.21 -2.53
C SER A 45 1.52 -4.89 -2.26
N THR A 46 1.23 -3.85 -1.47
CA THR A 46 -0.14 -3.36 -1.21
C THR A 46 -0.79 -2.79 -2.46
N ASN A 47 -0.03 -2.12 -3.32
CA ASN A 47 -0.53 -1.61 -4.59
C ASN A 47 -0.85 -2.77 -5.55
N CYS A 48 0.01 -3.80 -5.62
CA CYS A 48 -0.29 -5.04 -6.35
C CYS A 48 -1.56 -5.73 -5.80
N HIS A 49 -1.68 -5.85 -4.48
CA HIS A 49 -2.88 -6.39 -3.83
C HIS A 49 -4.13 -5.55 -4.18
N THR A 50 -4.00 -4.23 -4.28
CA THR A 50 -5.09 -3.34 -4.68
C THR A 50 -5.47 -3.51 -6.16
N CYS A 51 -4.52 -3.77 -7.05
CA CYS A 51 -4.81 -4.08 -8.45
C CYS A 51 -5.66 -5.35 -8.59
N LEU A 52 -5.36 -6.37 -7.77
CA LEU A 52 -6.03 -7.67 -7.85
C LEU A 52 -7.38 -7.73 -7.13
N TYR A 53 -7.50 -7.07 -5.97
CA TYR A 53 -8.65 -7.24 -5.07
C TYR A 53 -9.37 -5.92 -4.74
N GLY A 54 -8.91 -4.79 -5.28
CA GLY A 54 -9.43 -3.47 -4.95
C GLY A 54 -9.04 -3.00 -3.55
N SER A 55 -9.67 -1.92 -3.10
CA SER A 55 -9.44 -1.28 -1.82
C SER A 55 -10.68 -0.51 -1.35
N GLN A 56 -10.71 -0.13 -0.08
CA GLN A 56 -11.73 0.78 0.44
C GLN A 56 -11.77 2.10 -0.35
N GLY A 57 -10.59 2.65 -0.69
CA GLY A 57 -10.49 3.90 -1.46
C GLY A 57 -11.07 3.77 -2.86
N SER A 58 -10.67 2.73 -3.62
CA SER A 58 -11.20 2.48 -4.96
C SER A 58 -12.73 2.34 -4.96
N ASN A 59 -13.28 1.66 -3.95
CA ASN A 59 -14.73 1.49 -3.81
C ASN A 59 -15.44 2.80 -3.45
N TYR A 60 -14.88 3.57 -2.51
CA TYR A 60 -15.48 4.83 -2.06
C TYR A 60 -15.50 5.89 -3.16
N PHE A 61 -14.41 6.01 -3.92
CA PHE A 61 -14.30 6.97 -5.02
C PHE A 61 -14.86 6.45 -6.35
N ASN A 62 -15.31 5.20 -6.39
CA ASN A 62 -15.77 4.51 -7.61
C ASN A 62 -14.72 4.56 -8.74
N ILE A 63 -13.45 4.29 -8.38
CA ILE A 63 -12.31 4.28 -9.31
C ILE A 63 -11.80 2.85 -9.40
N LEU A 64 -11.79 2.28 -10.60
CA LEU A 64 -11.21 0.97 -10.82
C LEU A 64 -9.67 1.07 -10.72
N PRO A 65 -9.01 0.20 -9.94
CA PRO A 65 -7.55 0.13 -9.96
C PRO A 65 -7.05 -0.34 -11.34
N PRO A 66 -5.81 0.01 -11.72
CA PRO A 66 -5.19 -0.55 -12.92
C PRO A 66 -5.02 -2.07 -12.78
N THR A 67 -4.83 -2.74 -13.91
CA THR A 67 -4.38 -4.14 -13.91
C THR A 67 -2.98 -4.26 -13.29
N LEU A 68 -2.62 -5.45 -12.82
CA LEU A 68 -1.31 -5.69 -12.21
C LEU A 68 -0.18 -5.43 -13.22
N GLU A 69 -0.39 -5.83 -14.47
CA GLU A 69 0.54 -5.67 -15.59
C GLU A 69 0.77 -4.19 -15.92
N GLN A 70 -0.31 -3.39 -15.95
CA GLN A 70 -0.22 -1.94 -16.14
C GLN A 70 0.54 -1.28 -14.99
N TYR A 71 0.25 -1.66 -13.74
CA TYR A 71 0.91 -1.08 -12.57
C TYR A 71 2.41 -1.41 -12.53
N LEU A 72 2.79 -2.65 -12.86
CA LEU A 72 4.18 -3.09 -12.90
C LEU A 72 4.90 -2.72 -14.20
N ASN A 73 4.22 -2.05 -15.15
CA ASN A 73 4.73 -1.71 -16.47
C ASN A 73 5.31 -2.93 -17.23
N LEU A 74 4.60 -4.05 -17.19
CA LEU A 74 5.02 -5.31 -17.83
C LEU A 74 4.64 -5.41 -19.33
N HIS A 75 4.21 -4.30 -19.95
CA HIS A 75 3.96 -4.28 -21.39
C HIS A 75 5.30 -4.37 -22.16
N ASN A 76 5.51 -5.56 -22.75
CA ASN A 76 6.60 -6.01 -23.64
C ASN A 76 7.58 -4.94 -24.17
N GLN A 77 8.85 -5.12 -23.80
CA GLN A 77 9.96 -5.01 -24.76
C GLN A 77 9.84 -6.10 -25.83
#